data_AF-A0A061S1R3-F1
#
_entry.id   AF-A0A061S1R3-F1
#
_cell.length_a   1.000
_cell.length_b   1.000
_cell.length_c   1.000
_cell.angle_alpha   90.00
_cell.angle_beta   90.00
_cell.angle_gamma   90.00
#
_symmetry.space_group_name_H-M   'P 1'
#
loop_
_entity.id
_entity.type
_entity.pdbx_description
1 polymer ?
#
loop_
_entity_poly.entity_id
_entity_poly.type
_entity_poly.pdbx_seq_one_letter_code
_entity_poly.pdbx_strand_id
1 'polypeptide(L)'
;MSAVASGRQRQLLSEAQKVVGELKELPPNGTASNAQDPSLAKLAKLSRLVKRIRDDTASFADASMRSMWEQRSLWMHQELVQLTAERLTAVDPAEYWDKVVSLMYASAEQHLSVSKDKAALESRVDDLTEELEASKKRAAELEERIASHSCASTAEDAGALSQEVLELRTKLLVAQQELQRRASDSREIEHRTETWSNEREELRRRLQQLEDERARERQAGGRQSEVITTLMQESEGLKRHLEGALSRCAELEGHQRTLSVNLENHARVVEKLIELNAELMDSANTRAFGKDLHEGREGDCESPSKVDAAEPRSRPVAAEGSPSLGEAFKSFLVDDFEPPRQADANSLLAFPPETDGDGSGGATGRVAVKKLLGGWSGALSKAAAYVSGSDVAGEREGLPVSTSAPAWEAAPQGDVV
;
A
#
# COMPACT_ATOMS: atom_id res chain seq x y z
N MET A 1 -10.12 -37.89 26.91
CA MET A 1 -10.36 -37.04 25.73
C MET A 1 -9.15 -36.89 24.80
N SER A 2 -7.89 -36.87 25.29
CA SER A 2 -6.71 -36.62 24.42
C SER A 2 -6.45 -37.69 23.33
N ALA A 3 -6.79 -38.96 23.59
CA ALA A 3 -6.60 -40.04 22.61
C ALA A 3 -7.52 -39.92 21.38
N VAL A 4 -8.77 -39.49 21.56
CA VAL A 4 -9.76 -39.30 20.48
C VAL A 4 -9.38 -38.09 19.61
N ALA A 5 -8.95 -36.99 20.24
CA ALA A 5 -8.43 -35.82 19.55
C ALA A 5 -7.15 -36.15 18.75
N SER A 6 -6.25 -36.97 19.31
CA SER A 6 -5.04 -37.43 18.60
C SER A 6 -5.38 -38.33 17.40
N GLY A 7 -6.40 -39.18 17.49
CA GLY A 7 -6.85 -40.03 16.39
C GLY A 7 -7.42 -39.23 15.22
N ARG A 8 -8.30 -38.26 15.51
CA ARG A 8 -8.87 -37.36 14.51
C ARG A 8 -7.80 -36.58 13.75
N GLN A 9 -6.79 -36.08 14.45
CA GLN A 9 -5.69 -35.35 13.80
C GLN A 9 -4.80 -36.21 12.92
N ARG A 10 -4.53 -37.46 13.32
CA ARG A 10 -3.80 -38.39 12.44
C ARG A 10 -4.58 -38.68 11.17
N GLN A 11 -5.91 -38.80 11.28
CA GLN A 11 -6.78 -38.98 10.11
C GLN A 11 -6.75 -37.76 9.19
N LEU A 12 -6.85 -36.54 9.74
CA LEU A 12 -6.73 -35.31 8.95
C LEU A 12 -5.37 -35.16 8.28
N LEU A 13 -4.28 -35.48 8.98
CA LEU A 13 -2.93 -35.47 8.42
C LEU A 13 -2.78 -36.50 7.29
N SER A 14 -3.30 -37.72 7.47
CA SER A 14 -3.28 -38.76 6.45
C SER A 14 -4.08 -38.34 5.21
N GLU A 15 -5.25 -37.70 5.40
CA GLU A 15 -6.04 -37.16 4.30
C GLU A 15 -5.29 -36.02 3.58
N ALA A 16 -4.67 -35.10 4.32
CA ALA A 16 -3.86 -34.02 3.75
C ALA A 16 -2.68 -34.57 2.93
N GLN A 17 -1.96 -35.57 3.46
CA GLN A 17 -0.86 -36.24 2.75
C GLN A 17 -1.33 -36.94 1.47
N LYS A 18 -2.50 -37.57 1.50
CA LYS A 18 -3.11 -38.16 0.31
C LYS A 18 -3.39 -37.09 -0.76
N VAL A 19 -3.98 -35.96 -0.36
CA VAL A 19 -4.24 -34.84 -1.29
C VAL A 19 -2.93 -34.24 -1.83
N VAL A 20 -1.88 -34.15 -1.02
CA VAL A 20 -0.54 -33.72 -1.47
C VAL A 20 0.03 -34.68 -2.50
N GLY A 21 -0.07 -36.00 -2.26
CA GLY A 21 0.36 -37.02 -3.24
C GLY A 21 -0.38 -36.88 -4.57
N GLU A 22 -1.71 -36.78 -4.49
CA GLU A 22 -2.57 -36.56 -5.66
C GLU A 22 -2.28 -35.24 -6.39
N LEU A 23 -1.83 -34.19 -5.69
CA LEU A 23 -1.44 -32.91 -6.27
C LEU A 23 -0.08 -32.98 -6.97
N LYS A 24 0.88 -33.73 -6.40
CA LYS A 24 2.21 -33.94 -6.98
C LYS A 24 2.16 -34.80 -8.25
N GLU A 25 1.18 -35.71 -8.36
CA GLU A 25 0.93 -36.51 -9.56
C GLU A 25 0.29 -35.70 -10.72
N LEU A 26 -0.42 -34.61 -10.40
CA LEU A 26 -1.02 -33.74 -11.41
C LEU A 26 0.03 -32.78 -11.99
N PRO A 27 0.03 -32.54 -13.33
CA PRO A 27 0.99 -31.63 -13.95
C PRO A 27 0.83 -30.18 -13.43
N PRO A 28 1.94 -29.43 -13.27
CA PRO A 28 1.92 -28.03 -12.80
C PRO A 28 1.13 -27.08 -13.70
N ASN A 29 1.17 -27.34 -15.00
CA ASN A 29 0.51 -26.55 -16.03
C ASN A 29 -0.68 -27.35 -16.56
N GLY A 30 -1.79 -27.33 -15.83
CA GLY A 30 -3.07 -27.72 -16.41
C GLY A 30 -3.36 -26.76 -17.56
N THR A 31 -3.44 -27.26 -18.79
CA THR A 31 -3.82 -26.49 -19.99
C THR A 31 -5.33 -26.22 -20.04
N ALA A 32 -6.08 -26.51 -18.97
CA ALA A 32 -7.51 -26.34 -18.94
C ALA A 32 -7.86 -24.88 -18.64
N SER A 33 -7.96 -24.10 -19.72
CA SER A 33 -8.53 -22.74 -19.81
C SER A 33 -9.95 -22.58 -19.24
N ASN A 34 -10.54 -23.58 -18.57
CA ASN A 34 -11.93 -23.54 -18.14
C ASN A 34 -12.06 -24.16 -16.75
N ALA A 35 -12.60 -23.37 -15.80
CA ALA A 35 -13.47 -23.64 -14.63
C ALA A 35 -13.44 -25.00 -13.86
N GLN A 36 -12.64 -25.98 -14.24
CA GLN A 36 -12.62 -27.35 -13.71
C GLN A 36 -11.19 -27.87 -13.62
N ASP A 37 -10.22 -27.01 -13.29
CA ASP A 37 -8.88 -27.47 -12.96
C ASP A 37 -8.93 -28.32 -11.68
N PRO A 38 -8.75 -29.65 -11.75
CA PRO A 38 -8.84 -30.51 -10.58
C PRO A 38 -7.71 -30.23 -9.58
N SER A 39 -6.61 -29.63 -10.05
CA SER A 39 -5.49 -29.18 -9.23
C SER A 39 -5.90 -28.03 -8.31
N LEU A 40 -6.63 -27.02 -8.81
CA LEU A 40 -7.09 -25.87 -8.01
C LEU A 40 -8.14 -26.30 -6.98
N ALA A 41 -9.06 -27.18 -7.36
CA ALA A 41 -10.01 -27.77 -6.42
C ALA A 41 -9.29 -28.57 -5.31
N LYS A 42 -8.28 -29.37 -5.66
CA LYS A 42 -7.49 -30.12 -4.66
C LYS A 42 -6.65 -29.20 -3.77
N LEU A 43 -6.12 -28.09 -4.28
CA LEU A 43 -5.45 -27.06 -3.48
C LEU A 43 -6.40 -26.40 -2.48
N ALA A 44 -7.63 -26.06 -2.91
CA ALA A 44 -8.67 -25.56 -2.02
C ALA A 44 -9.09 -26.60 -0.96
N LYS A 45 -9.05 -27.89 -1.29
CA LYS A 45 -9.31 -28.96 -0.31
C LYS A 45 -8.17 -29.06 0.70
N LEU A 46 -6.91 -29.01 0.23
CA LEU A 46 -5.72 -29.06 1.07
C LEU A 46 -5.68 -27.86 2.03
N SER A 47 -5.98 -26.64 1.55
CA SER A 47 -5.99 -25.43 2.40
C SER A 47 -6.94 -25.55 3.58
N ARG A 48 -8.12 -26.12 3.36
CA ARG A 48 -9.09 -26.39 4.43
C ARG A 48 -8.62 -27.47 5.39
N LEU A 49 -8.02 -28.56 4.90
CA LEU A 49 -7.46 -29.61 5.75
C LEU A 49 -6.33 -29.08 6.63
N VAL A 50 -5.40 -28.30 6.06
CA VAL A 50 -4.30 -27.67 6.80
C VAL A 50 -4.84 -26.68 7.85
N LYS A 51 -5.84 -25.86 7.49
CA LYS A 51 -6.52 -24.97 8.44
C LYS A 51 -7.18 -25.77 9.58
N ARG A 52 -7.92 -26.83 9.26
CA ARG A 52 -8.58 -27.69 10.26
C ARG A 52 -7.58 -28.39 11.18
N ILE A 53 -6.45 -28.88 10.65
CA ILE A 53 -5.37 -29.46 11.48
C ILE A 53 -4.87 -28.40 12.46
N ARG A 54 -4.58 -27.19 11.99
CA ARG A 54 -4.10 -26.07 12.82
C ARG A 54 -5.12 -25.67 13.90
N ASP A 55 -6.40 -25.53 13.54
CA ASP A 55 -7.45 -25.17 14.49
C ASP A 55 -7.63 -26.29 15.55
N ASP A 56 -7.59 -27.56 15.12
CA ASP A 56 -7.65 -28.70 16.04
C ASP A 56 -6.40 -28.79 16.94
N THR A 57 -5.23 -28.26 16.53
CA THR A 57 -4.01 -28.30 17.37
C THR A 57 -4.14 -27.44 18.63
N ALA A 58 -4.90 -26.35 18.57
CA ALA A 58 -5.14 -25.48 19.72
C ALA A 58 -5.97 -26.19 20.81
N SER A 59 -6.71 -27.25 20.46
CA SER A 59 -7.63 -27.95 21.36
C SER A 59 -6.97 -28.97 22.31
N PHE A 60 -5.67 -29.28 22.15
CA PHE A 60 -5.01 -30.24 23.05
C PHE A 60 -4.63 -29.60 24.38
N ALA A 61 -4.90 -30.31 25.48
CA ALA A 61 -4.43 -29.90 26.81
C ALA A 61 -2.90 -29.99 26.95
N ASP A 62 -2.26 -31.03 26.38
CA ASP A 62 -0.84 -31.32 26.58
C ASP A 62 0.07 -30.42 25.72
N ALA A 63 0.92 -29.62 26.37
CA ALA A 63 1.83 -28.68 25.70
C ALA A 63 2.85 -29.36 24.76
N SER A 64 3.32 -30.56 25.12
CA SER A 64 4.23 -31.34 24.28
C SER A 64 3.56 -31.83 22.98
N MET A 65 2.31 -32.32 23.07
CA MET A 65 1.55 -32.71 21.88
C MET A 65 1.16 -31.51 21.03
N ARG A 66 0.77 -30.38 21.64
CA ARG A 66 0.52 -29.12 20.92
C ARG A 66 1.73 -28.70 20.09
N SER A 67 2.91 -28.60 20.70
CA SER A 67 4.14 -28.23 19.99
C SER A 67 4.48 -29.16 18.83
N MET A 68 4.34 -30.48 19.01
CA MET A 68 4.55 -31.46 17.94
C MET A 68 3.58 -31.25 16.76
N TRP A 69 2.29 -31.05 17.05
CA TRP A 69 1.28 -30.88 16.01
C TRP A 69 1.34 -29.50 15.35
N GLU A 70 1.71 -28.46 16.10
CA GLU A 70 2.01 -27.13 15.56
C GLU A 70 3.14 -27.23 14.53
N GLN A 71 4.24 -27.91 14.86
CA GLN A 71 5.34 -28.14 13.90
C GLN A 71 4.89 -28.89 12.64
N ARG A 72 4.07 -29.94 12.80
CA ARG A 72 3.53 -30.69 11.66
C ARG A 72 2.57 -29.85 10.80
N SER A 73 1.72 -29.05 11.44
CA SER A 73 0.81 -28.14 10.73
C SER A 73 1.58 -27.05 9.97
N LEU A 74 2.68 -26.56 10.54
CA LEU A 74 3.57 -25.59 9.91
C LEU A 74 4.24 -26.18 8.68
N TRP A 75 4.73 -27.42 8.78
CA TRP A 75 5.31 -28.15 7.64
C TRP A 75 4.28 -28.33 6.51
N MET A 76 3.06 -28.76 6.84
CA MET A 76 1.97 -28.89 5.85
C MET A 76 1.58 -27.55 5.22
N HIS A 77 1.61 -26.46 6.00
CA HIS A 77 1.37 -25.13 5.47
C HIS A 77 2.46 -24.69 4.50
N GLN A 78 3.73 -24.98 4.80
CA GLN A 78 4.84 -24.72 3.88
C GLN A 78 4.72 -25.53 2.59
N GLU A 79 4.38 -26.82 2.67
CA GLU A 79 4.11 -27.64 1.47
C GLU A 79 2.95 -27.07 0.65
N LEU A 80 1.86 -26.63 1.29
CA LEU A 80 0.75 -25.98 0.60
C LEU A 80 1.22 -24.71 -0.13
N VAL A 81 1.99 -23.84 0.53
CA VAL A 81 2.49 -22.60 -0.08
C VAL A 81 3.37 -22.92 -1.30
N GLN A 82 4.25 -23.92 -1.19
CA GLN A 82 5.08 -24.36 -2.31
C GLN A 82 4.24 -24.89 -3.47
N LEU A 83 3.27 -25.78 -3.21
CA LEU A 83 2.39 -26.33 -4.25
C LEU A 83 1.52 -25.23 -4.88
N THR A 84 1.05 -24.25 -4.11
CA THR A 84 0.32 -23.11 -4.67
C THR A 84 1.22 -22.24 -5.55
N ALA A 85 2.47 -22.00 -5.14
CA ALA A 85 3.42 -21.22 -5.92
C ALA A 85 3.75 -21.93 -7.24
N GLU A 86 4.04 -23.23 -7.23
CA GLU A 86 4.31 -24.03 -8.44
C GLU A 86 3.14 -24.04 -9.44
N ARG A 87 1.91 -23.87 -8.98
CA ARG A 87 0.70 -23.91 -9.81
C ARG A 87 0.26 -22.51 -10.26
N LEU A 88 0.60 -21.48 -9.48
CA LEU A 88 0.32 -20.08 -9.77
C LEU A 88 1.45 -19.38 -10.55
N THR A 89 2.60 -20.01 -10.77
CA THR A 89 3.64 -19.48 -11.67
C THR A 89 3.13 -19.47 -13.11
N ALA A 90 2.47 -18.37 -13.49
CA ALA A 90 2.14 -18.04 -14.87
C ALA A 90 3.18 -17.02 -15.39
N VAL A 91 3.52 -17.15 -16.67
CA VAL A 91 4.41 -16.19 -17.36
C VAL A 91 3.67 -14.88 -17.62
N ASP A 92 2.34 -14.95 -17.82
CA ASP A 92 1.49 -13.80 -18.10
C ASP A 92 0.69 -13.33 -16.88
N PRO A 93 0.61 -12.00 -16.64
CA PRO A 93 -0.10 -11.45 -15.49
C PRO A 93 -1.61 -11.66 -15.57
N ALA A 94 -2.19 -11.74 -16.77
CA ALA A 94 -3.63 -12.00 -16.94
C ALA A 94 -4.00 -13.44 -16.53
N GLU A 95 -3.19 -14.43 -16.93
CA GLU A 95 -3.37 -15.84 -16.52
C GLU A 95 -3.15 -16.05 -15.03
N TYR A 96 -2.23 -15.29 -14.42
CA TYR A 96 -2.04 -15.30 -12.97
C TYR A 96 -3.33 -14.93 -12.24
N TRP A 97 -3.95 -13.81 -12.61
CA TRP A 97 -5.18 -13.35 -11.97
C TRP A 97 -6.36 -14.29 -12.24
N ASP A 98 -6.45 -14.87 -13.44
CA ASP A 98 -7.49 -15.85 -13.76
C ASP A 98 -7.37 -17.12 -12.90
N LYS A 99 -6.15 -17.64 -12.70
CA LYS A 99 -5.89 -18.78 -11.80
C LYS A 99 -6.20 -18.45 -10.34
N VAL A 100 -5.87 -17.23 -9.88
CA VAL A 100 -6.20 -16.78 -8.52
C VAL A 100 -7.72 -16.68 -8.34
N VAL A 101 -8.44 -16.10 -9.30
CA VAL A 101 -9.90 -16.01 -9.27
C VAL A 101 -10.54 -17.39 -9.32
N SER A 102 -10.04 -18.30 -10.17
CA SER A 102 -10.49 -19.69 -10.23
C SER A 102 -10.23 -20.45 -8.92
N LEU A 103 -9.09 -20.23 -8.27
CA LEU A 103 -8.81 -20.78 -6.94
C LEU A 103 -9.79 -20.25 -5.88
N MET A 104 -10.12 -18.95 -5.93
CA MET A 104 -11.12 -18.36 -5.03
C MET A 104 -12.51 -18.97 -5.25
N TYR A 105 -12.95 -19.11 -6.51
CA TYR A 105 -14.21 -19.79 -6.83
C TYR A 105 -14.23 -21.25 -6.39
N ALA A 106 -13.17 -22.01 -6.67
CA ALA A 106 -13.03 -23.39 -6.21
C ALA A 106 -13.09 -23.50 -4.68
N SER A 107 -12.52 -22.54 -3.96
CA SER A 107 -12.63 -22.47 -2.50
C SER A 107 -14.06 -22.17 -2.04
N ALA A 108 -14.75 -21.25 -2.71
CA ALA A 108 -16.13 -20.87 -2.40
C ALA A 108 -17.11 -22.03 -2.67
N GLU A 109 -16.99 -22.71 -3.81
CA GLU A 109 -17.79 -23.89 -4.16
C GLU A 109 -17.62 -25.02 -3.13
N GLN A 110 -16.38 -25.22 -2.68
CA GLN A 110 -16.09 -26.21 -1.63
C GLN A 110 -16.63 -25.83 -0.25
N HIS A 111 -16.73 -24.54 0.05
CA HIS A 111 -17.42 -24.08 1.26
C HIS A 111 -18.94 -24.27 1.13
N LEU A 112 -19.50 -23.99 -0.05
CA LEU A 112 -20.91 -24.17 -0.32
C LEU A 112 -21.32 -25.65 -0.28
N SER A 113 -20.52 -26.57 -0.83
CA SER A 113 -20.81 -28.00 -0.78
C SER A 113 -20.81 -28.52 0.66
N VAL A 114 -19.82 -28.15 1.47
CA VAL A 114 -19.79 -28.54 2.90
C VAL A 114 -20.95 -27.93 3.68
N SER A 115 -21.39 -26.71 3.34
CA SER A 115 -22.58 -26.11 3.97
C SER A 115 -23.86 -26.87 3.62
N LYS A 116 -23.98 -27.37 2.38
CA LYS A 116 -25.11 -28.21 1.96
C LYS A 116 -25.08 -29.56 2.66
N ASP A 117 -23.92 -30.20 2.74
CA ASP A 117 -23.75 -31.46 3.45
C ASP A 117 -24.08 -31.32 4.95
N LYS A 118 -23.73 -30.18 5.55
CA LYS A 118 -24.10 -29.86 6.94
C LYS A 118 -25.62 -29.74 7.10
N ALA A 119 -26.29 -29.00 6.23
CA ALA A 119 -27.76 -28.87 6.28
C ALA A 119 -28.47 -30.22 6.07
N ALA A 120 -27.94 -31.06 5.19
CA ALA A 120 -28.45 -32.42 4.99
C ALA A 120 -28.27 -33.31 6.23
N LEU A 121 -27.12 -33.18 6.92
CA LEU A 121 -26.89 -33.88 8.18
C LEU A 121 -27.80 -33.37 9.31
N GLU A 122 -28.06 -32.06 9.39
CA GLU A 122 -29.00 -31.48 10.36
C GLU A 122 -30.43 -31.99 10.12
N SER A 123 -30.92 -31.97 8.88
CA SER A 123 -32.22 -32.56 8.54
C SER A 123 -32.29 -34.05 8.88
N ARG A 124 -31.22 -34.81 8.63
CA ARG A 124 -31.19 -36.24 8.99
C ARG A 124 -31.16 -36.46 10.51
N VAL A 125 -30.60 -35.52 11.26
CA VAL A 125 -30.64 -35.55 12.72
C VAL A 125 -32.06 -35.35 13.21
N ASP A 126 -32.80 -34.42 12.63
CA ASP A 126 -34.21 -34.15 12.94
C ASP A 126 -35.11 -35.36 12.61
N ASP A 127 -34.95 -35.99 11.44
CA ASP A 127 -35.69 -37.22 11.10
C ASP A 127 -35.50 -38.31 12.18
N LEU A 128 -34.25 -38.50 12.62
CA LEU A 128 -33.92 -39.52 13.59
C LEU A 128 -34.42 -39.18 15.00
N THR A 129 -34.53 -37.90 15.36
CA THR A 129 -35.17 -37.51 16.64
C THR A 129 -36.67 -37.72 16.59
N GLU A 130 -37.33 -37.49 15.45
CA GLU A 130 -38.75 -37.82 15.25
C GLU A 130 -39.00 -39.34 15.30
N GLU A 131 -38.17 -40.15 14.63
CA GLU A 131 -38.22 -41.62 14.72
C GLU A 131 -38.02 -42.09 16.17
N LEU A 132 -37.15 -41.41 16.92
CA LEU A 132 -36.93 -41.66 18.34
C LEU A 132 -38.19 -41.45 19.17
N GLU A 133 -38.81 -40.29 19.04
CA GLU A 133 -40.02 -39.94 19.79
C GLU A 133 -41.19 -40.85 19.39
N ALA A 134 -41.29 -41.24 18.12
CA ALA A 134 -42.26 -42.22 17.66
C ALA A 134 -42.02 -43.62 18.27
N SER A 135 -40.77 -44.08 18.35
CA SER A 135 -40.43 -45.37 18.98
C SER A 135 -40.66 -45.36 20.49
N LYS A 136 -40.38 -44.25 21.18
CA LYS A 136 -40.72 -44.05 22.60
C LYS A 136 -42.21 -44.16 22.86
N LYS A 137 -43.04 -43.53 22.01
CA LYS A 137 -44.52 -43.62 22.12
C LYS A 137 -45.02 -45.05 21.91
N ARG A 138 -44.52 -45.76 20.89
CA ARG A 138 -44.84 -47.17 20.67
C ARG A 138 -44.41 -48.08 21.83
N ALA A 139 -43.27 -47.79 22.46
CA ALA A 139 -42.83 -48.50 23.66
C ALA A 139 -43.80 -48.31 24.84
N ALA A 140 -44.23 -47.06 25.08
CA ALA A 140 -45.21 -46.77 26.13
C ALA A 140 -46.59 -47.44 25.87
N GLU A 141 -47.06 -47.43 24.61
CA GLU A 141 -48.29 -48.11 24.21
C GLU A 141 -48.22 -49.64 24.41
N LEU A 142 -47.07 -50.26 24.10
CA LEU A 142 -46.87 -51.68 24.32
C LEU A 142 -46.76 -52.02 25.82
N GLU A 143 -46.08 -51.20 26.63
CA GLU A 143 -46.06 -51.35 28.08
C GLU A 143 -47.48 -51.28 28.70
N GLU A 144 -48.35 -50.38 28.20
CA GLU A 144 -49.75 -50.28 28.63
C GLU A 144 -50.58 -51.51 28.19
N ARG A 145 -50.41 -51.98 26.96
CA ARG A 145 -51.07 -53.21 26.47
C ARG A 145 -50.66 -54.43 27.28
N ILE A 146 -49.41 -54.52 27.72
CA ILE A 146 -48.89 -55.62 28.54
C ILE A 146 -49.46 -55.57 29.94
N ALA A 147 -49.52 -54.38 30.55
CA ALA A 147 -50.20 -54.19 31.82
C ALA A 147 -51.66 -54.64 31.72
N SER A 148 -52.35 -54.32 30.61
CA SER A 148 -53.75 -54.72 30.39
C SER A 148 -53.94 -56.24 30.09
N HIS A 149 -53.02 -56.88 29.38
CA HIS A 149 -53.08 -58.32 29.08
C HIS A 149 -52.61 -59.21 30.23
N SER A 150 -51.75 -58.71 31.12
CA SER A 150 -51.37 -59.42 32.36
C SER A 150 -52.56 -59.70 33.29
N CYS A 151 -53.69 -59.00 33.10
CA CYS A 151 -54.95 -59.23 33.79
C CYS A 151 -55.89 -60.25 33.10
N ALA A 152 -55.62 -60.71 31.87
CA ALA A 152 -56.64 -61.39 31.04
C ALA A 152 -56.37 -62.86 30.62
N SER A 153 -55.19 -63.32 30.15
CA SER A 153 -54.92 -64.77 29.95
C SER A 153 -53.49 -65.13 29.53
N THR A 154 -53.15 -66.42 29.70
CA THR A 154 -52.13 -67.30 29.05
C THR A 154 -50.64 -66.90 29.01
N ALA A 155 -49.80 -67.81 29.52
CA ALA A 155 -48.36 -67.64 29.75
C ALA A 155 -47.49 -67.46 28.49
N GLU A 156 -47.98 -67.82 27.29
CA GLU A 156 -47.23 -67.69 26.03
C GLU A 156 -47.27 -66.25 25.47
N ASP A 157 -48.42 -65.57 25.54
CA ASP A 157 -48.57 -64.18 25.08
C ASP A 157 -47.81 -63.20 25.99
N ALA A 158 -47.75 -63.49 27.30
CA ALA A 158 -46.96 -62.73 28.27
C ALA A 158 -45.45 -62.82 27.99
N GLY A 159 -44.97 -63.95 27.46
CA GLY A 159 -43.56 -64.16 27.10
C GLY A 159 -43.13 -63.33 25.90
N ALA A 160 -43.90 -63.36 24.80
CA ALA A 160 -43.61 -62.59 23.59
C ALA A 160 -43.63 -61.08 23.85
N LEU A 161 -44.63 -60.62 24.60
CA LEU A 161 -44.76 -59.23 25.02
C LEU A 161 -43.60 -58.75 25.91
N SER A 162 -43.10 -59.59 26.82
CA SER A 162 -41.95 -59.25 27.65
C SER A 162 -40.65 -59.08 26.85
N GLN A 163 -40.50 -59.85 25.76
CA GLN A 163 -39.36 -59.72 24.85
C GLN A 163 -39.45 -58.41 24.05
N GLU A 164 -40.63 -58.08 23.53
CA GLU A 164 -40.84 -56.80 22.83
C GLU A 164 -40.55 -55.59 23.74
N VAL A 165 -40.92 -55.64 25.03
CA VAL A 165 -40.57 -54.58 25.99
C VAL A 165 -39.06 -54.46 26.21
N LEU A 166 -38.35 -55.58 26.33
CA LEU A 166 -36.89 -55.55 26.48
C LEU A 166 -36.20 -55.02 25.22
N GLU A 167 -36.69 -55.36 24.04
CA GLU A 167 -36.21 -54.81 22.77
C GLU A 167 -36.48 -53.31 22.64
N LEU A 168 -37.66 -52.84 23.04
CA LEU A 168 -37.98 -51.43 23.01
C LEU A 168 -37.18 -50.65 24.05
N ARG A 169 -36.94 -51.23 25.23
CA ARG A 169 -36.12 -50.61 26.27
C ARG A 169 -34.65 -50.52 25.88
N THR A 170 -34.12 -51.52 25.16
CA THR A 170 -32.76 -51.44 24.61
C THR A 170 -32.66 -50.42 23.48
N LYS A 171 -33.64 -50.37 22.56
CA LYS A 171 -33.73 -49.30 21.55
C LYS A 171 -33.81 -47.91 22.19
N LEU A 172 -34.59 -47.75 23.25
CA LEU A 172 -34.73 -46.50 24.02
C LEU A 172 -33.42 -46.06 24.70
N LEU A 173 -32.61 -47.00 25.19
CA LEU A 173 -31.30 -46.68 25.76
C LEU A 173 -30.29 -46.24 24.68
N VAL A 174 -30.25 -46.94 23.55
CA VAL A 174 -29.37 -46.56 22.41
C VAL A 174 -29.76 -45.17 21.90
N ALA A 175 -31.05 -44.97 21.70
CA ALA A 175 -31.67 -43.69 21.38
C ALA A 175 -31.25 -42.54 22.30
N GLN A 176 -31.33 -42.78 23.61
CA GLN A 176 -30.96 -41.78 24.62
C GLN A 176 -29.46 -41.48 24.58
N GLN A 177 -28.61 -42.49 24.37
CA GLN A 177 -27.16 -42.32 24.24
C GLN A 177 -26.79 -41.53 22.99
N GLU A 178 -27.46 -41.78 21.86
CA GLU A 178 -27.27 -41.02 20.62
C GLU A 178 -27.69 -39.57 20.77
N LEU A 179 -28.82 -39.31 21.44
CA LEU A 179 -29.30 -37.95 21.69
C LEU A 179 -28.34 -37.18 22.60
N GLN A 180 -27.78 -37.81 23.63
CA GLN A 180 -26.74 -37.20 24.47
C GLN A 180 -25.46 -36.89 23.67
N ARG A 181 -25.03 -37.80 22.80
CA ARG A 181 -23.86 -37.59 21.94
C ARG A 181 -24.08 -36.43 20.96
N ARG A 182 -25.26 -36.34 20.35
CA ARG A 182 -25.59 -35.23 19.45
C ARG A 182 -25.72 -33.90 20.19
N ALA A 183 -26.23 -33.89 21.43
CA ALA A 183 -26.26 -32.70 22.26
C ALA A 183 -24.85 -32.19 22.60
N SER A 184 -23.88 -33.08 22.83
CA SER A 184 -22.48 -32.67 22.97
C SER A 184 -21.91 -32.13 21.65
N ASP A 185 -22.20 -32.78 20.52
CA ASP A 185 -21.73 -32.35 19.21
C ASP A 185 -22.31 -30.96 18.84
N SER A 186 -23.57 -30.70 19.17
CA SER A 186 -24.24 -29.40 18.98
C SER A 186 -23.57 -28.29 19.79
N ARG A 187 -23.28 -28.52 21.07
CA ARG A 187 -22.54 -27.53 21.91
C ARG A 187 -21.12 -27.28 21.39
N GLU A 188 -20.44 -28.30 20.89
CA GLU A 188 -19.14 -28.12 20.23
C GLU A 188 -19.25 -27.25 18.97
N ILE A 189 -20.30 -27.42 18.18
CA ILE A 189 -20.55 -26.60 16.99
C ILE A 189 -20.86 -25.16 17.38
N GLU A 190 -21.71 -24.94 18.39
CA GLU A 190 -22.02 -23.60 18.91
C GLU A 190 -20.75 -22.88 19.35
N HIS A 191 -19.92 -23.54 20.15
CA HIS A 191 -18.65 -22.96 20.60
C HIS A 191 -17.72 -22.63 19.42
N ARG A 192 -17.66 -23.50 18.40
CA ARG A 192 -16.88 -23.23 17.17
C ARG A 192 -17.44 -22.05 16.37
N THR A 193 -18.76 -21.89 16.32
CA THR A 193 -19.37 -20.74 15.63
C THR A 193 -19.10 -19.42 16.35
N GLU A 194 -19.08 -19.43 17.68
CA GLU A 194 -18.69 -18.27 18.49
C GLU A 194 -17.22 -17.91 18.27
N THR A 195 -16.31 -18.88 18.27
CA THR A 195 -14.89 -18.62 18.00
C THR A 195 -14.68 -18.03 16.61
N TRP A 196 -15.36 -18.55 15.59
CA TRP A 196 -15.28 -17.99 14.23
C TRP A 196 -15.90 -16.60 14.12
N SER A 197 -16.96 -16.32 14.88
CA SER A 197 -17.55 -14.97 14.93
C SER A 197 -16.54 -13.97 15.51
N ASN A 198 -15.91 -14.33 16.62
CA ASN A 198 -14.90 -13.49 17.28
C ASN A 198 -13.68 -13.24 16.39
N GLU A 199 -13.19 -14.28 15.70
CA GLU A 199 -12.10 -14.16 14.72
C GLU A 199 -12.49 -13.28 13.53
N ARG A 200 -13.71 -13.42 13.02
CA ARG A 200 -14.21 -12.57 11.93
C ARG A 200 -14.26 -11.10 12.34
N GLU A 201 -14.67 -10.81 13.57
CA GLU A 201 -14.67 -9.45 14.12
C GLU A 201 -13.26 -8.92 14.34
N GLU A 202 -12.32 -9.76 14.80
CA GLU A 202 -10.92 -9.38 14.92
C GLU A 202 -10.28 -9.08 13.57
N LEU A 203 -10.54 -9.91 12.55
CA LEU A 203 -10.07 -9.67 11.19
C LEU A 203 -10.69 -8.42 10.59
N ARG A 204 -11.97 -8.12 10.84
CA ARG A 204 -12.58 -6.84 10.44
C ARG A 204 -11.89 -5.65 11.08
N ARG A 205 -11.59 -5.72 12.38
CA ARG A 205 -10.85 -4.65 13.09
C ARG A 205 -9.45 -4.45 12.49
N ARG A 206 -8.73 -5.53 12.18
CA ARG A 206 -7.41 -5.45 11.52
C ARG A 206 -7.51 -4.87 10.10
N LEU A 207 -8.54 -5.23 9.34
CA LEU A 207 -8.76 -4.65 8.01
C LEU A 207 -9.03 -3.14 8.10
N GLN A 208 -9.88 -2.70 9.03
CA GLN A 208 -10.12 -1.27 9.26
C GLN A 208 -8.83 -0.53 9.65
N GLN A 209 -8.02 -1.11 10.53
CA GLN A 209 -6.71 -0.54 10.90
C GLN A 209 -5.78 -0.39 9.69
N LEU A 210 -5.70 -1.41 8.83
CA LEU A 210 -4.88 -1.36 7.61
C LEU A 210 -5.45 -0.36 6.58
N GLU A 211 -6.76 -0.23 6.48
CA GLU A 211 -7.40 0.78 5.62
C GLU A 211 -7.10 2.20 6.09
N ASP A 212 -7.15 2.45 7.40
CA ASP A 212 -6.78 3.71 8.02
C ASP A 212 -5.29 4.03 7.84
N GLU A 213 -4.40 3.05 8.04
CA GLU A 213 -2.97 3.19 7.78
C GLU A 213 -2.70 3.55 6.32
N ARG A 214 -3.33 2.84 5.39
CA ARG A 214 -3.21 3.12 3.95
C ARG A 214 -3.77 4.51 3.59
N ALA A 215 -4.84 4.95 4.25
CA ALA A 215 -5.37 6.30 4.05
C ALA A 215 -4.37 7.37 4.54
N ARG A 216 -3.70 7.16 5.68
CA ARG A 216 -2.65 8.04 6.19
C ARG A 216 -1.44 8.08 5.27
N GLU A 217 -1.00 6.93 4.74
CA GLU A 217 0.10 6.87 3.77
C GLU A 217 -0.25 7.62 2.48
N ARG A 218 -1.47 7.48 1.96
CA ARG A 218 -1.93 8.25 0.79
C ARG A 218 -1.93 9.76 1.06
N GLN A 219 -2.38 10.19 2.24
CA GLN A 219 -2.33 11.61 2.62
C GLN A 219 -0.90 12.11 2.75
N ALA A 220 0.01 11.32 3.33
CA ALA A 220 1.42 11.65 3.41
C ALA A 220 2.07 11.76 2.02
N GLY A 221 1.77 10.81 1.13
CA GLY A 221 2.21 10.84 -0.27
C GLY A 221 1.67 12.07 -1.03
N GLY A 222 0.40 12.43 -0.82
CA GLY A 222 -0.19 13.64 -1.40
C GLY A 222 0.49 14.93 -0.93
N ARG A 223 0.78 15.05 0.37
CA ARG A 223 1.53 16.20 0.91
C ARG A 223 2.95 16.26 0.35
N GLN A 224 3.62 15.11 0.19
CA GLN A 224 4.96 15.07 -0.40
C GLN A 224 4.94 15.50 -1.87
N SER A 225 3.94 15.06 -2.66
CA SER A 225 3.81 15.51 -4.04
C SER A 225 3.50 17.01 -4.14
N GLU A 226 2.65 17.54 -3.26
CA GLU A 226 2.40 18.98 -3.16
C GLU A 226 3.70 19.75 -2.88
N VAL A 227 4.49 19.35 -1.88
CA VAL A 227 5.78 19.99 -1.58
C VAL A 227 6.72 19.94 -2.78
N ILE A 228 6.83 18.80 -3.46
CA ILE A 228 7.67 18.68 -4.67
C ILE A 228 7.20 19.65 -5.76
N THR A 229 5.88 19.75 -5.99
CA THR A 229 5.35 20.69 -7.00
C THR A 229 5.62 22.15 -6.64
N THR A 230 5.50 22.51 -5.36
CA THR A 230 5.82 23.88 -4.90
C THR A 230 7.31 24.20 -5.07
N LEU A 231 8.21 23.31 -4.68
CA LEU A 231 9.65 23.48 -4.85
C LEU A 231 10.04 23.56 -6.34
N MET A 232 9.36 22.80 -7.21
CA MET A 232 9.57 22.88 -8.66
C MET A 232 9.15 24.26 -9.20
N GLN A 233 7.98 24.76 -8.81
CA GLN A 233 7.50 26.09 -9.21
C GLN A 233 8.42 27.21 -8.70
N GLU A 234 8.90 27.11 -7.46
CA GLU A 234 9.87 28.06 -6.88
C GLU A 234 11.20 28.02 -7.63
N SER A 235 11.72 26.83 -7.93
CA SER A 235 12.96 26.65 -8.70
C SER A 235 12.84 27.24 -10.11
N GLU A 236 11.71 27.02 -10.78
CA GLU A 236 11.43 27.66 -12.07
C GLU A 236 11.31 29.19 -11.96
N GLY A 237 10.69 29.70 -10.89
CA GLY A 237 10.62 31.12 -10.59
C GLY A 237 12.01 31.74 -10.44
N LEU A 238 12.86 31.12 -9.61
CA LEU A 238 14.25 31.53 -9.40
C LEU A 238 15.05 31.48 -10.69
N LYS A 239 14.84 30.46 -11.54
CA LYS A 239 15.49 30.37 -12.85
C LYS A 239 15.12 31.55 -13.75
N ARG A 240 13.84 31.90 -13.85
CA ARG A 240 13.37 33.07 -14.63
C ARG A 240 13.96 34.38 -14.07
N HIS A 241 14.05 34.52 -12.76
CA HIS A 241 14.68 35.68 -12.13
C HIS A 241 16.17 35.79 -12.46
N LEU A 242 16.88 34.65 -12.44
CA LEU A 242 18.30 34.58 -12.78
C LEU A 242 18.53 34.91 -14.26
N GLU A 243 17.72 34.39 -15.17
CA GLU A 243 17.74 34.74 -16.60
C GLU A 243 17.50 36.24 -16.83
N GLY A 244 16.56 36.84 -16.09
CA GLY A 244 16.32 38.28 -16.12
C GLY A 244 17.46 39.12 -15.53
N ALA A 245 18.16 38.61 -14.51
CA ALA A 245 19.36 39.27 -13.97
C ALA A 245 20.54 39.20 -14.96
N LEU A 246 20.78 38.03 -15.58
CA LEU A 246 21.80 37.85 -16.61
C LEU A 246 21.57 38.76 -17.82
N SER A 247 20.31 38.91 -18.26
CA SER A 247 19.96 39.80 -19.37
C SER A 247 20.30 41.26 -19.03
N ARG A 248 19.99 41.72 -17.82
CA ARG A 248 20.36 43.07 -17.34
C ARG A 248 21.87 43.27 -17.24
N CYS A 249 22.62 42.26 -16.79
CA CYS A 249 24.08 42.31 -16.78
C CYS A 249 24.63 42.47 -18.21
N ALA A 250 24.09 41.72 -19.18
CA ALA A 250 24.50 41.83 -20.58
C ALA A 250 24.19 43.22 -21.19
N GLU A 251 23.05 43.82 -20.84
CA GLU A 251 22.71 45.19 -21.22
C GLU A 251 23.69 46.22 -20.63
N LEU A 252 23.99 46.11 -19.33
CA LEU A 252 24.97 46.98 -18.65
C LEU A 252 26.37 46.86 -19.24
N GLU A 253 26.82 45.63 -19.56
CA GLU A 253 28.08 45.42 -20.27
C GLU A 253 28.05 46.09 -21.66
N GLY A 254 26.92 46.03 -22.37
CA GLY A 254 26.71 46.73 -23.63
C GLY A 254 26.88 48.24 -23.48
N HIS A 255 26.21 48.84 -22.48
CA HIS A 255 26.33 50.26 -22.16
C HIS A 255 27.76 50.65 -21.79
N GLN A 256 28.46 49.83 -20.99
CA GLN A 256 29.85 50.06 -20.64
C GLN A 256 30.76 50.07 -21.86
N ARG A 257 30.57 49.13 -22.80
CA ARG A 257 31.33 49.11 -24.08
C ARG A 257 31.08 50.37 -24.90
N THR A 258 29.83 50.80 -25.03
CA THR A 258 29.48 52.05 -25.74
C THR A 258 30.14 53.28 -25.10
N LEU A 259 30.07 53.39 -23.77
CA LEU A 259 30.73 54.48 -23.04
C LEU A 259 32.25 54.45 -23.23
N SER A 260 32.87 53.28 -23.16
CA SER A 260 34.31 53.10 -23.39
C SER A 260 34.72 53.60 -24.78
N VAL A 261 33.99 53.22 -25.83
CA VAL A 261 34.25 53.66 -27.20
C VAL A 261 34.02 55.17 -27.35
N ASN A 262 32.98 55.73 -26.72
CA ASN A 262 32.72 57.16 -26.74
C ASN A 262 33.84 57.96 -26.06
N LEU A 263 34.32 57.49 -24.91
CA LEU A 263 35.45 58.11 -24.20
C LEU A 263 36.73 58.05 -25.03
N GLU A 264 37.00 56.92 -25.70
CA GLU A 264 38.15 56.78 -26.60
C GLU A 264 38.04 57.73 -27.80
N ASN A 265 36.85 57.84 -28.40
CA ASN A 265 36.61 58.79 -29.50
C ASN A 265 36.76 60.24 -29.05
N HIS A 266 36.24 60.60 -27.86
CA HIS A 266 36.43 61.94 -27.31
C HIS A 266 37.90 62.23 -27.00
N ALA A 267 38.65 61.27 -26.47
CA ALA A 267 40.09 61.42 -26.25
C ALA A 267 40.82 61.75 -27.56
N ARG A 268 40.53 61.01 -28.64
CA ARG A 268 41.10 61.29 -29.99
C ARG A 268 40.69 62.66 -30.54
N VAL A 269 39.47 63.12 -30.29
CA VAL A 269 39.03 64.47 -30.68
C VAL A 269 39.81 65.52 -29.91
N VAL A 270 40.02 65.33 -28.60
CA VAL A 270 40.82 66.23 -27.77
C VAL A 270 42.27 66.27 -28.24
N GLU A 271 42.88 65.12 -28.56
CA GLU A 271 44.24 65.05 -29.14
C GLU A 271 44.34 65.89 -30.42
N LYS A 272 43.40 65.73 -31.36
CA LYS A 272 43.36 66.54 -32.59
C LYS A 272 43.17 68.04 -32.33
N LEU A 273 42.38 68.42 -31.33
CA LEU A 273 42.22 69.81 -30.94
C LEU A 273 43.49 70.39 -30.33
N ILE A 274 44.25 69.60 -29.57
CA ILE A 274 45.56 69.99 -29.06
C ILE A 274 46.55 70.18 -30.21
N GLU A 275 46.61 69.24 -31.16
CA GLU A 275 47.44 69.33 -32.37
C GLU A 275 47.08 70.59 -33.20
N LEU A 276 45.80 70.79 -33.50
CA LEU A 276 45.35 71.97 -34.24
C LEU A 276 45.66 73.28 -33.51
N ASN A 277 45.51 73.31 -32.18
CA ASN A 277 45.86 74.50 -31.40
C ASN A 277 47.37 74.75 -31.41
N ALA A 278 48.20 73.70 -31.35
CA ALA A 278 49.64 73.82 -31.53
C ALA A 278 50.00 74.37 -32.92
N GLU A 279 49.38 73.84 -33.99
CA GLU A 279 49.57 74.36 -35.35
C GLU A 279 49.13 75.82 -35.50
N LEU A 280 48.01 76.20 -34.88
CA LEU A 280 47.53 77.58 -34.88
C LEU A 280 48.48 78.50 -34.11
N MET A 281 48.98 78.08 -32.95
CA MET A 281 50.00 78.79 -32.18
C MET A 281 51.29 78.96 -33.00
N ASP A 282 51.76 77.93 -33.70
CA ASP A 282 52.92 78.01 -34.58
C ASP A 282 52.66 78.95 -35.77
N SER A 283 51.46 78.91 -36.35
CA SER A 283 51.06 79.84 -37.42
C SER A 283 50.95 81.30 -36.94
N ALA A 284 50.47 81.51 -35.71
CA ALA A 284 50.37 82.83 -35.09
C ALA A 284 51.76 83.36 -34.73
N ASN A 285 52.62 82.53 -34.16
CA ASN A 285 54.01 82.85 -33.87
C ASN A 285 54.78 83.19 -35.15
N THR A 286 54.69 82.37 -36.19
CA THR A 286 55.35 82.66 -37.48
C THR A 286 54.82 83.94 -38.14
N ARG A 287 53.52 84.25 -38.03
CA ARG A 287 52.97 85.54 -38.48
C ARG A 287 53.41 86.72 -37.61
N ALA A 288 53.54 86.55 -36.30
CA ALA A 288 54.07 87.57 -35.39
C ALA A 288 55.54 87.86 -35.72
N PHE A 289 56.39 86.82 -35.83
CA PHE A 289 57.78 86.96 -36.28
C PHE A 289 57.88 87.56 -37.69
N GLY A 290 56.95 87.24 -38.60
CA GLY A 290 56.87 87.84 -39.93
C GLY A 290 56.45 89.31 -39.95
N LYS A 291 55.63 89.75 -38.98
CA LYS A 291 55.31 91.17 -38.76
C LYS A 291 56.47 91.92 -38.11
N ASP A 292 57.15 91.32 -37.13
CA ASP A 292 58.32 91.92 -36.49
C ASP A 292 59.52 92.07 -37.46
N LEU A 293 59.62 91.22 -38.49
CA LEU A 293 60.59 91.37 -39.59
C LEU A 293 60.20 92.42 -40.64
N HIS A 294 58.94 92.88 -40.68
CA HIS A 294 58.46 93.92 -41.60
C HIS A 294 58.11 95.26 -40.93
N GLU A 295 57.97 95.32 -39.61
CA GLU A 295 57.80 96.55 -38.82
C GLU A 295 59.08 96.92 -38.02
N GLY A 296 60.24 96.49 -38.51
CA GLY A 296 61.55 97.00 -38.12
C GLY A 296 61.92 98.33 -38.80
N ARG A 297 60.95 99.24 -39.01
CA ARG A 297 61.21 100.65 -39.33
C ARG A 297 59.94 101.48 -39.07
N GLU A 298 60.07 102.43 -38.13
CA GLU A 298 59.02 103.34 -37.61
C GLU A 298 58.08 102.65 -36.61
N GLY A 299 57.92 103.08 -35.36
CA GLY A 299 58.19 104.37 -34.73
C GLY A 299 56.99 104.70 -33.85
N ASP A 300 57.21 104.71 -32.54
CA ASP A 300 56.46 105.41 -31.50
C ASP A 300 54.95 105.17 -31.26
N CYS A 301 54.63 105.31 -29.97
CA CYS A 301 53.37 105.78 -29.37
C CYS A 301 52.31 104.77 -28.87
N GLU A 302 52.08 104.91 -27.55
CA GLU A 302 50.77 105.00 -26.89
C GLU A 302 50.02 103.72 -26.46
N SER A 303 50.16 103.41 -25.16
CA SER A 303 48.98 103.14 -24.31
C SER A 303 48.11 104.40 -24.24
N PRO A 304 46.75 104.35 -24.11
CA PRO A 304 46.07 103.61 -23.05
C PRO A 304 44.59 103.17 -23.33
N SER A 305 43.98 102.59 -22.30
CA SER A 305 42.55 102.54 -21.92
C SER A 305 41.94 101.12 -21.89
N LYS A 306 41.54 100.58 -20.72
CA LYS A 306 40.42 100.86 -19.79
C LYS A 306 39.06 100.37 -20.32
N VAL A 307 38.40 99.58 -19.44
CA VAL A 307 36.97 99.17 -19.37
C VAL A 307 36.54 98.18 -20.48
N ASP A 308 35.87 97.04 -20.22
CA ASP A 308 34.75 96.84 -19.32
C ASP A 308 34.70 95.47 -18.62
N ALA A 309 34.19 95.53 -17.38
CA ALA A 309 33.71 94.41 -16.60
C ALA A 309 32.37 93.90 -17.15
N ALA A 310 32.20 92.57 -17.18
CA ALA A 310 30.87 91.96 -17.27
C ALA A 310 30.89 90.51 -16.74
N GLU A 311 30.66 90.36 -15.44
CA GLU A 311 29.75 89.33 -14.92
C GLU A 311 28.41 90.02 -14.61
N PRO A 312 27.27 89.34 -14.35
CA PRO A 312 26.91 87.94 -14.56
C PRO A 312 25.52 87.80 -15.25
N ARG A 313 25.16 86.63 -15.80
CA ARG A 313 23.74 86.22 -15.94
C ARG A 313 23.54 84.73 -15.75
N SER A 314 23.12 84.40 -14.52
CA SER A 314 22.38 83.20 -14.18
C SER A 314 21.00 83.21 -14.85
N ARG A 315 20.58 82.08 -15.42
CA ARG A 315 19.19 81.60 -15.30
C ARG A 315 19.12 80.08 -15.50
N PRO A 316 18.13 79.41 -14.87
CA PRO A 316 18.19 78.02 -14.47
C PRO A 316 17.67 77.10 -15.57
N VAL A 317 18.22 75.90 -15.63
CA VAL A 317 17.54 74.74 -16.21
C VAL A 317 17.31 73.78 -15.07
N ALA A 318 16.05 73.63 -14.70
CA ALA A 318 15.56 72.55 -13.87
C ALA A 318 15.83 71.24 -14.62
N ALA A 319 16.60 70.34 -14.01
CA ALA A 319 16.59 68.93 -14.33
C ALA A 319 16.34 68.20 -13.02
N GLU A 320 15.13 67.66 -12.95
CA GLU A 320 14.60 66.85 -11.87
C GLU A 320 15.46 65.60 -11.64
N GLY A 321 15.68 65.30 -10.37
CA GLY A 321 15.60 63.93 -9.84
C GLY A 321 16.49 62.85 -10.46
N SER A 322 17.79 62.91 -10.22
CA SER A 322 18.64 61.70 -10.21
C SER A 322 18.95 61.34 -8.76
N PRO A 323 18.41 60.24 -8.20
CA PRO A 323 18.70 59.84 -6.83
C PRO A 323 20.18 59.48 -6.70
N SER A 324 20.80 60.02 -5.66
CA SER A 324 22.19 59.74 -5.35
C SER A 324 22.38 58.25 -5.08
N LEU A 325 23.47 57.69 -5.62
CA LEU A 325 23.88 56.28 -5.52
C LEU A 325 24.17 55.81 -4.07
N GLY A 326 23.97 56.69 -3.08
CA GLY A 326 24.12 56.44 -1.64
C GLY A 326 22.81 56.16 -0.89
N GLU A 327 21.63 56.35 -1.50
CA GLU A 327 20.33 56.08 -0.86
C GLU A 327 19.69 54.75 -1.29
N ALA A 328 20.06 54.20 -2.45
CA ALA A 328 19.58 52.89 -2.90
C ALA A 328 20.27 51.69 -2.19
N PHE A 329 21.32 51.94 -1.40
CA PHE A 329 22.05 50.89 -0.67
C PHE A 329 21.66 50.78 0.82
N LYS A 330 20.79 51.67 1.32
CA LYS A 330 20.30 51.62 2.71
C LYS A 330 18.88 51.07 2.87
N SER A 331 18.19 50.77 1.76
CA SER A 331 16.88 50.11 1.77
C SER A 331 16.96 48.60 1.46
N PHE A 332 18.16 48.01 1.43
CA PHE A 332 18.37 46.58 1.14
C PHE A 332 18.83 45.77 2.38
N LEU A 333 18.95 46.41 3.54
CA LEU A 333 19.38 45.79 4.79
C LEU A 333 18.63 46.45 5.94
N VAL A 334 17.40 45.98 6.22
CA VAL A 334 16.69 45.93 7.52
C VAL A 334 15.23 45.53 7.21
N ASP A 335 14.73 44.53 7.96
CA ASP A 335 13.38 43.91 8.01
C ASP A 335 13.05 42.97 6.82
N ASP A 336 12.86 41.65 6.92
CA ASP A 336 12.51 40.75 8.02
C ASP A 336 13.31 39.42 7.90
N PHE A 337 14.13 39.12 8.91
CA PHE A 337 14.58 37.75 9.17
C PHE A 337 14.17 37.41 10.59
N GLU A 338 12.89 37.02 10.74
CA GLU A 338 12.42 36.36 11.95
C GLU A 338 13.11 34.99 12.03
N PRO A 339 13.92 34.70 13.08
CA PRO A 339 14.43 33.36 13.26
C PRO A 339 13.27 32.44 13.69
N PRO A 340 13.07 31.27 13.07
CA PRO A 340 12.12 30.31 13.61
C PRO A 340 12.60 29.89 14.99
N ARG A 341 11.67 30.01 15.94
CA ARG A 341 11.79 29.58 17.33
C ARG A 341 12.44 28.20 17.40
N GLN A 342 13.38 28.08 18.33
CA GLN A 342 13.96 26.83 18.80
C GLN A 342 12.87 25.79 19.01
N ALA A 343 12.78 24.82 18.10
CA ALA A 343 12.13 23.55 18.35
C ALA A 343 13.17 22.64 18.99
N ASP A 344 12.95 22.40 20.28
CA ASP A 344 13.52 21.37 21.14
C ASP A 344 14.39 20.31 20.44
N ALA A 345 15.70 20.51 20.51
CA ALA A 345 16.66 19.44 20.43
C ALA A 345 16.59 18.61 21.72
N ASN A 346 15.53 17.80 21.87
CA ASN A 346 15.41 16.80 22.94
C ASN A 346 14.34 15.73 22.62
N SER A 347 14.40 15.14 21.43
CA SER A 347 13.50 14.02 21.08
C SER A 347 14.13 13.01 20.12
N LEU A 348 15.39 12.64 20.31
CA LEU A 348 15.95 11.38 19.80
C LEU A 348 17.04 10.92 20.76
N LEU A 349 16.66 10.13 21.76
CA LEU A 349 17.40 9.04 22.42
C LEU A 349 16.68 8.68 23.74
N ALA A 350 15.52 8.02 23.62
CA ALA A 350 14.92 7.28 24.71
C ALA A 350 15.11 5.79 24.41
N PHE A 351 16.27 5.26 24.81
CA PHE A 351 16.39 3.84 25.10
C PHE A 351 15.56 3.53 26.34
N PRO A 352 14.75 2.45 26.36
CA PRO A 352 14.19 1.98 27.63
C PRO A 352 15.33 1.47 28.52
N PRO A 353 15.29 1.73 29.84
CA PRO A 353 16.29 1.22 30.75
C PRO A 353 16.23 -0.31 30.83
N GLU A 354 17.38 -0.94 30.63
CA GLU A 354 17.62 -2.32 31.04
C GLU A 354 17.40 -2.42 32.55
N THR A 355 16.48 -3.29 32.93
CA THR A 355 16.36 -3.75 34.31
C THR A 355 17.44 -4.80 34.55
N ASP A 356 18.47 -4.44 35.29
CA ASP A 356 19.29 -5.41 36.00
C ASP A 356 18.43 -6.14 37.04
N GLY A 357 18.31 -7.45 36.85
CA GLY A 357 17.66 -8.38 37.74
C GLY A 357 18.29 -9.75 37.55
N ASP A 358 19.32 -10.01 38.34
CA ASP A 358 20.03 -11.28 38.47
C ASP A 358 19.10 -12.50 38.56
N GLY A 359 19.47 -13.58 37.88
CA GLY A 359 18.78 -14.86 38.05
C GLY A 359 19.14 -16.00 37.10
N SER A 360 20.41 -16.42 37.07
CA SER A 360 20.81 -17.83 36.90
C SER A 360 20.44 -18.60 35.61
N GLY A 361 21.42 -18.72 34.71
CA GLY A 361 21.89 -20.02 34.21
C GLY A 361 21.24 -20.62 32.95
N GLY A 362 22.01 -20.74 31.86
CA GLY A 362 21.88 -21.88 30.95
C GLY A 362 22.02 -21.62 29.45
N ALA A 363 23.16 -22.06 28.91
CA ALA A 363 23.36 -22.62 27.57
C ALA A 363 23.32 -21.67 26.34
N THR A 364 24.54 -21.33 25.92
CA THR A 364 24.99 -21.03 24.55
C THR A 364 24.36 -21.93 23.48
N GLY A 365 23.73 -21.33 22.45
CA GLY A 365 23.30 -22.10 21.28
C GLY A 365 22.36 -21.43 20.28
N ARG A 366 22.42 -20.11 20.02
CA ARG A 366 21.62 -19.47 18.95
C ARG A 366 22.28 -18.22 18.37
N VAL A 367 23.28 -18.37 17.49
CA VAL A 367 23.81 -17.22 16.71
C VAL A 367 23.92 -17.49 15.19
N ALA A 368 23.67 -18.71 14.69
CA ALA A 368 23.97 -19.02 13.28
C ALA A 368 22.78 -19.01 12.28
N VAL A 369 21.56 -18.59 12.64
CA VAL A 369 20.39 -18.66 11.72
C VAL A 369 19.97 -17.30 11.16
N LYS A 370 20.40 -16.18 11.77
CA LYS A 370 19.92 -14.83 11.39
C LYS A 370 20.61 -14.22 10.16
N LYS A 371 21.70 -14.81 9.65
CA LYS A 371 22.44 -14.29 8.49
C LYS A 371 22.02 -14.86 7.13
N LEU A 372 21.17 -15.89 7.08
CA LEU A 372 20.67 -16.47 5.81
C LEU A 372 19.32 -15.89 5.34
N LEU A 373 18.61 -15.15 6.18
CA LEU A 373 17.29 -14.57 5.88
C LEU A 373 17.33 -13.13 5.35
N GLY A 374 18.49 -12.44 5.41
CA GLY A 374 18.63 -11.07 4.93
C GLY A 374 18.92 -10.93 3.43
N GLY A 375 19.24 -12.02 2.73
CA GLY A 375 19.68 -11.97 1.33
C GLY A 375 18.56 -12.04 0.28
N TRP A 376 17.34 -12.42 0.66
CA TRP A 376 16.27 -12.72 -0.30
C TRP A 376 15.20 -11.63 -0.42
N SER A 377 15.10 -10.70 0.55
CA SER A 377 14.14 -9.58 0.46
C SER A 377 14.57 -8.49 -0.55
N GLY A 378 15.86 -8.39 -0.86
CA GLY A 378 16.40 -7.43 -1.82
C GLY A 378 16.11 -7.78 -3.29
N ALA A 379 15.89 -9.05 -3.61
CA ALA A 379 15.64 -9.49 -5.00
C ALA A 379 14.19 -9.24 -5.45
N LEU A 380 13.22 -9.36 -4.53
CA LEU A 380 11.79 -9.14 -4.83
C LEU A 380 11.44 -7.65 -4.98
N SER A 381 12.15 -6.76 -4.28
CA SER A 381 11.90 -5.31 -4.38
C SER A 381 12.37 -4.71 -5.72
N LYS A 382 13.28 -5.37 -6.44
CA LYS A 382 13.78 -4.90 -7.75
C LYS A 382 12.87 -5.29 -8.92
N ALA A 383 12.04 -6.32 -8.77
CA ALA A 383 11.07 -6.73 -9.79
C ALA A 383 9.83 -5.82 -9.82
N ALA A 384 9.41 -5.30 -8.66
CA ALA A 384 8.27 -4.37 -8.56
C ALA A 384 8.56 -2.98 -9.16
N ALA A 385 9.82 -2.56 -9.21
CA ALA A 385 10.22 -1.26 -9.76
C ALA A 385 10.26 -1.23 -11.31
N TYR A 386 10.25 -2.38 -11.99
CA TYR A 386 10.27 -2.45 -13.46
C TYR A 386 8.89 -2.39 -14.12
N VAL A 387 7.80 -2.50 -13.34
CA VAL A 387 6.41 -2.54 -13.86
C VAL A 387 5.73 -1.17 -13.86
N SER A 388 6.27 -0.17 -13.14
CA SER A 388 5.71 1.20 -13.10
C SER A 388 6.24 2.16 -14.17
N GLY A 389 6.95 1.65 -15.19
CA GLY A 389 7.60 2.48 -16.21
C GLY A 389 7.28 2.03 -17.63
N SER A 390 6.02 2.13 -18.05
CA SER A 390 5.71 2.18 -19.50
C SER A 390 4.45 3.02 -19.75
N ASP A 391 4.69 4.26 -20.18
CA ASP A 391 3.74 5.08 -20.91
C ASP A 391 3.29 4.36 -22.19
N VAL A 392 1.97 4.19 -22.38
CA VAL A 392 1.39 4.06 -23.72
C VAL A 392 0.07 4.83 -23.75
N ALA A 393 0.12 5.99 -24.40
CA ALA A 393 -1.02 6.68 -24.96
C ALA A 393 -1.60 5.84 -26.12
N GLY A 394 -2.93 5.74 -26.23
CA GLY A 394 -3.56 5.16 -27.41
C GLY A 394 -5.01 4.73 -27.23
N GLU A 395 -5.91 5.55 -27.76
CA GLU A 395 -7.19 5.17 -28.40
C GLU A 395 -8.34 4.64 -27.53
N ARG A 396 -9.22 5.61 -27.20
CA ARG A 396 -10.65 5.39 -26.96
C ARG A 396 -11.34 5.08 -28.29
N GLU A 397 -11.86 3.87 -28.45
CA GLU A 397 -13.05 3.63 -29.26
C GLU A 397 -14.09 2.90 -28.41
N GLY A 398 -15.28 3.49 -28.31
CA GLY A 398 -16.38 2.98 -27.52
C GLY A 398 -17.32 2.10 -28.33
N LEU A 399 -17.93 1.12 -27.68
CA LEU A 399 -19.12 0.41 -28.15
C LEU A 399 -19.91 -0.14 -26.92
N PRO A 400 -21.20 -0.49 -27.09
CA PRO A 400 -22.27 0.03 -26.24
C PRO A 400 -22.72 -0.90 -25.11
N VAL A 401 -23.38 -0.28 -24.14
CA VAL A 401 -24.17 -0.89 -23.08
C VAL A 401 -25.38 -1.61 -23.70
N SER A 402 -25.37 -2.95 -23.64
CA SER A 402 -26.58 -3.76 -23.79
C SER A 402 -27.03 -4.22 -22.40
N THR A 403 -28.07 -3.57 -21.90
CA THR A 403 -28.90 -4.04 -20.80
C THR A 403 -29.86 -5.10 -21.32
N SER A 404 -29.62 -6.37 -21.01
CA SER A 404 -30.65 -7.41 -21.08
C SER A 404 -30.82 -8.07 -19.71
N ALA A 405 -31.90 -7.70 -19.03
CA ALA A 405 -32.37 -8.40 -17.84
C ALA A 405 -32.86 -9.82 -18.23
N PRO A 406 -32.63 -10.85 -17.40
CA PRO A 406 -33.19 -12.17 -17.64
C PRO A 406 -34.67 -12.23 -17.24
N ALA A 407 -35.52 -12.58 -18.21
CA ALA A 407 -36.92 -12.91 -17.99
C ALA A 407 -37.02 -14.31 -17.35
N TRP A 408 -37.41 -14.36 -16.09
CA TRP A 408 -37.96 -15.52 -15.42
C TRP A 408 -39.46 -15.25 -15.24
N GLU A 409 -40.32 -16.03 -15.90
CA GLU A 409 -41.70 -16.36 -15.51
C GLU A 409 -42.45 -16.96 -16.70
N ALA A 410 -42.53 -18.29 -16.73
CA ALA A 410 -43.64 -19.02 -17.35
C ALA A 410 -43.57 -20.48 -16.91
N ALA A 411 -44.23 -20.78 -15.78
CA ALA A 411 -44.65 -22.13 -15.46
C ALA A 411 -45.92 -22.45 -16.27
N PRO A 412 -46.02 -23.60 -16.96
CA PRO A 412 -47.32 -24.13 -17.34
C PRO A 412 -47.84 -25.03 -16.22
N GLN A 413 -48.99 -24.64 -15.67
CA GLN A 413 -49.92 -25.52 -14.99
C GLN A 413 -50.28 -26.69 -15.93
N GLY A 414 -50.25 -27.91 -15.41
CA GLY A 414 -50.79 -29.09 -16.05
C GLY A 414 -51.69 -29.81 -15.06
N ASP A 415 -52.99 -29.52 -15.13
CA ASP A 415 -54.05 -30.31 -14.50
C ASP A 415 -54.45 -31.48 -15.43
N VAL A 416 -54.53 -32.66 -14.81
CA VAL A 416 -55.58 -33.70 -14.93
C VAL A 416 -55.99 -34.17 -16.34
N VAL A 417 -55.62 -35.43 -16.66
CA VAL A 417 -56.55 -36.56 -16.89
C VAL A 417 -55.97 -37.81 -16.26
#